data_AF-A0A151J9U2-F1
#
_entry.id   AF-A0A151J9U2-F1
#
_cell.length_a   1.000
_cell.length_b   1.000
_cell.length_c   1.000
_cell.angle_alpha   90.00
_cell.angle_beta   90.00
_cell.angle_gamma   90.00
#
_symmetry.space_group_name_H-M   'P 1'
#
loop_
_entity.id
_entity.type
_entity.pdbx_description
1 polymer ?
#
loop_
_entity_poly.entity_id
_entity_poly.type
_entity_poly.pdbx_seq_one_letter_code
_entity_poly.pdbx_strand_id
1 'polypeptide(L)'
;GRLASFVHRWESLTSDPVVLEAVRGYMIPFTVAPPARPSCNQPTFSRLISLACDEKINRLLRKGAIYMVDPSVDQFLSTFFLIEKLSASAFDVIRQRFGQFEIDLFASILNAKCERYLSWFPDPGAWAVDAFTITWNSVFFYAFPPFILITRVLRKIVDESAEGVVVVPW
;
A
#
# COMPACT_ATOMS: atom_id res chain seq x y z
N GLY A 1 -15.50 4.13 -13.58
CA GLY A 1 -14.63 4.96 -12.70
C GLY A 1 -14.58 6.40 -13.19
N ARG A 2 -13.91 7.33 -12.49
CA ARG A 2 -13.84 8.77 -12.89
C ARG A 2 -13.31 9.02 -14.30
N LEU A 3 -12.48 8.11 -14.84
CA LEU A 3 -11.96 8.19 -16.21
C LEU A 3 -13.06 8.15 -17.28
N ALA A 4 -14.20 7.50 -16.99
CA ALA A 4 -15.33 7.40 -17.93
C ALA A 4 -15.92 8.77 -18.30
N SER A 5 -15.79 9.77 -17.43
CA SER A 5 -16.23 11.14 -17.69
C SER A 5 -15.35 11.87 -18.73
N PHE A 6 -14.19 11.32 -19.08
CA PHE A 6 -13.20 11.96 -19.94
C PHE A 6 -12.94 11.22 -21.24
N VAL A 7 -13.78 10.25 -21.62
CA VAL A 7 -13.58 9.40 -22.82
C VAL A 7 -13.36 10.22 -24.09
N HIS A 8 -14.10 11.32 -24.26
CA HIS A 8 -13.94 12.24 -25.41
C HIS A 8 -12.50 12.77 -25.58
N ARG A 9 -11.75 12.97 -24.48
CA ARG A 9 -10.34 13.39 -24.55
C ARG A 9 -9.45 12.24 -24.98
N TRP A 10 -9.78 11.02 -24.57
CA TRP A 10 -9.01 9.83 -24.95
C TRP A 10 -9.20 9.47 -26.42
N GLU A 11 -10.39 9.68 -26.98
CA GLU A 11 -10.66 9.53 -28.42
C GLU A 11 -9.78 10.45 -29.29
N SER A 12 -9.39 11.63 -28.79
CA SER A 12 -8.44 12.51 -29.49
C SER A 12 -6.98 12.06 -29.42
N LEU A 13 -6.65 11.14 -28.51
CA LEU A 13 -5.26 10.68 -28.27
C LEU A 13 -5.00 9.30 -28.87
N THR A 14 -6.01 8.45 -28.97
CA THR A 14 -5.88 7.09 -29.49
C THR A 14 -7.16 6.61 -30.15
N SER A 15 -6.99 5.74 -31.15
CA SER A 15 -8.09 4.99 -31.78
C SER A 15 -8.10 3.51 -31.37
N ASP A 16 -7.27 3.11 -30.39
CA ASP A 16 -7.22 1.74 -29.87
C ASP A 16 -8.52 1.39 -29.12
N PRO A 17 -9.29 0.40 -29.60
CA PRO A 17 -10.58 0.05 -29.00
C PRO A 17 -10.44 -0.48 -27.57
N VAL A 18 -9.37 -1.21 -27.24
CA VAL A 18 -9.14 -1.78 -25.90
C VAL A 18 -8.91 -0.66 -24.90
N VAL A 19 -8.11 0.35 -25.27
CA VAL A 19 -7.85 1.51 -24.42
C VAL A 19 -9.13 2.31 -24.19
N LEU A 20 -9.88 2.60 -25.26
CA LEU A 20 -11.12 3.38 -25.16
C LEU A 20 -12.20 2.65 -24.35
N GLU A 21 -12.33 1.33 -24.52
CA GLU A 21 -13.23 0.49 -23.72
C GLU A 21 -12.84 0.49 -22.23
N ALA A 22 -11.54 0.35 -21.94
CA ALA A 22 -11.05 0.41 -20.57
C ALA A 22 -11.33 1.77 -19.89
N VAL A 23 -11.19 2.88 -20.62
CA VAL A 23 -11.51 4.23 -20.12
C VAL A 23 -13.00 4.40 -19.84
N ARG A 24 -13.89 3.86 -20.70
CA ARG A 24 -15.34 3.85 -20.47
C ARG A 24 -15.73 3.03 -19.25
N GLY A 25 -15.01 1.94 -19.02
CA GLY A 25 -15.19 1.08 -17.86
C GLY A 25 -14.68 -0.30 -18.16
N TYR A 26 -13.49 -0.62 -17.68
CA TYR A 26 -12.94 -1.97 -17.80
C TYR A 26 -13.65 -2.94 -16.85
N MET A 27 -14.26 -3.98 -17.40
CA MET A 27 -14.67 -5.15 -16.62
C MET A 27 -13.55 -6.17 -16.67
N ILE A 28 -13.10 -6.65 -15.51
CA ILE A 28 -12.09 -7.72 -15.46
C ILE A 28 -12.73 -8.98 -16.05
N PRO A 29 -12.24 -9.50 -17.18
CA PRO A 29 -12.80 -10.70 -17.77
C PRO A 29 -12.46 -11.89 -16.88
N PHE A 30 -13.47 -12.54 -16.35
CA PHE A 30 -13.30 -13.81 -15.64
C PHE A 30 -13.57 -14.96 -16.61
N THR A 31 -12.71 -15.98 -16.60
CA THR A 31 -12.92 -17.22 -17.36
C THR A 31 -14.11 -18.03 -16.82
N VAL A 32 -14.43 -17.84 -15.53
CA VAL A 32 -15.57 -18.40 -14.81
C VAL A 32 -16.04 -17.37 -13.80
N ALA A 33 -17.35 -17.27 -13.54
CA ALA A 33 -17.86 -16.40 -12.47
C ALA A 33 -17.11 -16.67 -11.16
N PRO A 34 -16.53 -15.66 -10.51
CA PRO A 34 -15.79 -15.87 -9.27
C PRO A 34 -16.73 -16.50 -8.23
N PRO A 35 -16.27 -17.53 -7.48
CA PRO A 35 -17.11 -18.19 -6.50
C PRO A 35 -17.55 -17.18 -5.44
N ALA A 36 -18.84 -17.17 -5.12
CA ALA A 36 -19.38 -16.36 -4.04
C ALA A 36 -18.67 -16.71 -2.72
N ARG A 37 -18.34 -15.70 -1.92
CA ARG A 37 -17.78 -15.87 -0.56
C ARG A 37 -18.77 -15.31 0.46
N PRO A 38 -19.93 -15.98 0.65
CA PRO A 38 -21.00 -15.47 1.50
C PRO A 38 -20.59 -15.39 2.97
N SER A 39 -19.63 -16.21 3.39
CA SER A 39 -19.05 -16.22 4.73
C SER A 39 -17.57 -15.83 4.71
N CYS A 40 -17.16 -15.15 5.78
CA CYS A 40 -15.76 -14.88 6.08
C CYS A 40 -15.47 -15.46 7.45
N ASN A 41 -14.39 -16.23 7.56
CA ASN A 41 -13.88 -16.66 8.86
C ASN A 41 -13.39 -15.41 9.59
N GLN A 42 -14.20 -14.86 10.48
CA GLN A 42 -13.79 -13.70 11.26
C GLN A 42 -12.58 -14.08 12.12
N PRO A 43 -11.51 -13.27 12.14
CA PRO A 43 -10.43 -13.49 13.07
C PRO A 43 -10.96 -13.37 14.50
N THR A 44 -10.57 -14.28 15.39
CA THR A 44 -10.88 -14.14 16.81
C THR A 44 -9.98 -13.07 17.41
N PHE A 45 -10.51 -11.87 17.59
CA PHE A 45 -9.78 -10.77 18.21
C PHE A 45 -9.94 -10.75 19.73
N SER A 46 -8.88 -10.35 20.43
CA SER A 46 -9.00 -9.94 21.82
C SER A 46 -9.87 -8.68 21.92
N ARG A 47 -10.46 -8.44 23.10
CA ARG A 47 -11.28 -7.24 23.33
C ARG A 47 -10.54 -5.94 22.99
N LEU A 48 -9.25 -5.86 23.29
CA LEU A 48 -8.42 -4.69 22.98
C LEU A 48 -8.25 -4.50 21.46
N ILE A 49 -8.00 -5.59 20.73
CA ILE A 49 -7.85 -5.53 19.26
C ILE A 49 -9.18 -5.15 18.61
N SER A 50 -10.31 -5.69 19.07
CA SER A 50 -11.63 -5.33 18.56
C SER A 50 -11.90 -3.83 18.72
N LEU A 51 -11.68 -3.27 19.92
CA LEU A 51 -11.87 -1.85 20.16
C LEU A 51 -10.99 -0.97 19.25
N ALA A 52 -9.73 -1.36 19.07
CA ALA A 52 -8.82 -0.64 18.18
C ALA A 52 -9.27 -0.73 16.71
N CYS A 53 -9.73 -1.90 16.26
CA CYS A 53 -10.29 -2.11 14.93
C CYS A 53 -11.53 -1.22 14.70
N ASP A 54 -12.47 -1.22 15.65
CA ASP A 54 -13.70 -0.43 15.60
C ASP A 54 -13.40 1.07 15.53
N GLU A 55 -12.41 1.55 16.30
CA GLU A 55 -11.98 2.95 16.23
C GLU A 55 -11.48 3.33 14.82
N LYS A 56 -10.72 2.44 14.17
CA LYS A 56 -10.22 2.69 12.79
C LYS A 56 -11.35 2.65 11.77
N ILE A 57 -12.29 1.71 11.86
CA ILE A 57 -13.47 1.66 10.98
C ILE A 57 -14.28 2.96 11.14
N ASN A 58 -14.59 3.35 12.37
CA ASN A 58 -15.33 4.58 12.66
C ASN A 58 -14.60 5.83 12.14
N ARG A 59 -13.26 5.85 12.23
CA ARG A 59 -12.47 6.94 11.64
C ARG A 59 -12.60 7.00 10.12
N LEU A 60 -12.61 5.85 9.43
CA LEU A 60 -12.78 5.79 7.98
C LEU A 60 -14.20 6.19 7.55
N LEU A 61 -15.22 5.77 8.29
CA LEU A 61 -16.62 6.19 8.11
C LEU A 61 -16.75 7.71 8.23
N ARG A 62 -16.21 8.31 9.31
CA ARG A 62 -16.22 9.78 9.51
C ARG A 62 -15.52 10.55 8.40
N LYS A 63 -14.50 9.95 7.78
CA LYS A 63 -13.79 10.55 6.63
C LYS A 63 -14.54 10.38 5.30
N GLY A 64 -15.64 9.63 5.26
CA GLY A 64 -16.33 9.26 4.04
C GLY A 64 -15.52 8.33 3.13
N ALA A 65 -14.49 7.66 3.67
CA ALA A 65 -13.64 6.75 2.90
C ALA A 65 -14.29 5.38 2.70
N ILE A 66 -15.20 5.00 3.59
CA ILE A 66 -16.03 3.80 3.54
C ILE A 66 -17.46 4.15 3.99
N TYR A 67 -18.42 3.27 3.75
CA TYR A 67 -19.80 3.39 4.17
C TYR A 67 -20.37 2.03 4.57
N MET A 68 -21.48 2.02 5.31
CA MET A 68 -22.17 0.78 5.68
C MET A 68 -22.93 0.22 4.48
N VAL A 69 -22.89 -1.09 4.30
CA VAL A 69 -23.57 -1.81 3.21
C VAL A 69 -24.45 -2.91 3.78
N ASP A 70 -25.58 -3.16 3.12
CA ASP A 70 -26.42 -4.32 3.40
C ASP A 70 -25.80 -5.59 2.78
N PRO A 71 -25.98 -6.78 3.39
CA PRO A 71 -25.52 -8.03 2.81
C PRO A 71 -26.06 -8.26 1.40
N SER A 72 -25.23 -8.79 0.52
CA SER A 72 -25.61 -9.15 -0.86
C SER A 72 -25.27 -10.60 -1.19
N VAL A 73 -26.02 -11.19 -2.14
CA VAL A 73 -25.82 -12.57 -2.60
C VAL A 73 -24.47 -12.74 -3.29
N ASP A 74 -23.98 -11.69 -3.95
CA ASP A 74 -22.70 -11.65 -4.69
C ASP A 74 -21.56 -10.99 -3.90
N GLN A 75 -21.70 -10.88 -2.57
CA GLN A 75 -20.69 -10.21 -1.74
C GLN A 75 -19.36 -10.98 -1.69
N PHE A 76 -18.28 -10.19 -1.63
CA PHE A 76 -16.93 -10.68 -1.35
C PHE A 76 -16.49 -10.15 0.00
N LEU A 77 -16.41 -11.04 0.99
CA LEU A 77 -15.93 -10.71 2.31
C LEU A 77 -14.43 -11.05 2.46
N SER A 78 -13.68 -10.14 3.06
CA SER A 78 -12.27 -10.35 3.42
C SER A 78 -12.06 -10.00 4.89
N THR A 79 -11.20 -10.74 5.57
CA THR A 79 -10.75 -10.36 6.92
C THR A 79 -9.91 -9.09 6.84
N PHE A 80 -10.00 -8.25 7.85
CA PHE A 80 -9.08 -7.13 8.03
C PHE A 80 -8.42 -7.26 9.40
N PHE A 81 -7.27 -6.62 9.58
CA PHE A 81 -6.56 -6.59 10.85
C PHE A 81 -5.73 -5.31 10.94
N LEU A 82 -5.31 -4.95 12.15
CA LEU A 82 -4.37 -3.85 12.35
C LEU A 82 -2.94 -4.36 12.25
N ILE A 83 -2.11 -3.60 11.55
CA ILE A 83 -0.66 -3.79 11.55
C ILE A 83 -0.06 -2.61 12.31
N GLU A 84 0.70 -2.90 13.36
CA GLU A 84 1.47 -1.86 14.04
C GLU A 84 2.58 -1.34 13.13
N LYS A 85 2.74 -0.02 13.10
CA LYS A 85 3.94 0.58 12.51
C LYS A 85 5.09 0.43 13.50
N LEU A 86 6.31 0.28 12.98
CA LEU A 86 7.50 0.19 13.81
C LEU A 86 7.59 1.41 14.75
N SER A 87 7.74 1.17 16.06
CA SER A 87 7.84 2.24 17.05
C SER A 87 9.14 3.04 16.89
N ALA A 88 9.24 4.22 17.51
CA ALA A 88 10.49 4.97 17.54
C ALA A 88 11.59 4.21 18.28
N SER A 89 11.27 3.61 19.44
CA SER A 89 12.23 2.84 20.24
C SER A 89 12.77 1.61 19.49
N ALA A 90 11.91 0.87 18.79
CA ALA A 90 12.35 -0.26 17.98
C ALA A 90 13.23 0.19 16.82
N PHE A 91 12.90 1.32 16.18
CA PHE A 91 13.74 1.91 15.14
C PHE A 91 15.11 2.33 15.69
N ASP A 92 15.17 2.91 16.89
CA ASP A 92 16.45 3.26 17.54
C ASP A 92 17.34 2.05 17.78
N VAL A 93 16.77 0.90 18.19
CA VAL A 93 17.53 -0.35 18.33
C VAL A 93 18.10 -0.81 16.99
N ILE A 94 17.29 -0.77 15.92
CA ILE A 94 17.74 -1.10 14.56
C ILE A 94 18.88 -0.18 14.14
N ARG A 95 18.72 1.13 14.34
CA ARG A 95 19.72 2.15 14.00
C ARG A 95 21.03 1.97 14.78
N GLN A 96 20.94 1.69 16.08
CA GLN A 96 22.13 1.40 16.91
C GLN A 96 22.85 0.12 16.48
N ARG A 97 22.12 -0.87 15.97
CA ARG A 97 22.69 -2.16 15.60
C ARG A 97 23.29 -2.20 14.19
N PHE A 98 22.63 -1.54 13.23
CA PHE A 98 22.94 -1.67 11.81
C PHE A 98 23.46 -0.37 11.18
N GLY A 99 23.38 0.76 11.87
CA GLY A 99 23.94 2.03 11.42
C GLY A 99 22.89 3.13 11.20
N GLN A 100 23.39 4.32 10.88
CA GLN A 100 22.57 5.49 10.58
C GLN A 100 22.14 5.45 9.11
N PHE A 101 20.85 5.31 8.86
CA PHE A 101 20.29 5.27 7.51
C PHE A 101 20.16 6.67 6.91
N GLU A 102 20.49 6.79 5.63
CA GLU A 102 20.40 8.04 4.88
C GLU A 102 18.99 8.32 4.39
N ILE A 103 18.20 7.27 4.14
CA ILE A 103 16.87 7.39 3.54
C ILE A 103 15.90 6.29 4.01
N ASP A 104 14.65 6.68 4.25
CA ASP A 104 13.54 5.74 4.49
C ASP A 104 12.75 5.53 3.18
N LEU A 105 12.82 4.31 2.64
CA LEU A 105 12.24 4.01 1.33
C LEU A 105 10.71 3.91 1.34
N PHE A 106 10.08 3.64 2.49
CA PHE A 106 8.65 3.31 2.55
C PHE A 106 7.95 4.09 3.67
N ALA A 107 7.75 5.39 3.45
CA ALA A 107 7.21 6.28 4.46
C ALA A 107 6.17 7.29 3.94
N SER A 108 5.72 8.11 4.87
CA SER A 108 4.96 9.34 4.69
C SER A 108 5.45 10.33 5.74
N ILE A 109 5.06 11.60 5.61
CA ILE A 109 5.38 12.66 6.57
C ILE A 109 5.00 12.31 8.02
N LEU A 110 4.00 11.44 8.20
CA LEU A 110 3.49 11.03 9.52
C LEU A 110 4.31 9.92 10.19
N ASN A 111 5.15 9.21 9.45
CA ASN A 111 5.86 8.03 9.98
C ASN A 111 7.28 7.83 9.48
N ALA A 112 7.84 8.80 8.76
CA ALA A 112 9.22 8.77 8.30
C ALA A 112 10.18 8.55 9.48
N LYS A 113 11.13 7.65 9.28
CA LYS A 113 12.17 7.34 10.27
C LYS A 113 13.50 8.05 10.00
N CYS A 114 13.67 8.53 8.77
CA CYS A 114 14.78 9.34 8.31
C CYS A 114 14.27 10.73 7.89
N GLU A 115 15.15 11.73 7.92
CA GLU A 115 14.84 13.08 7.41
C GLU A 115 14.52 13.03 5.91
N ARG A 116 15.34 12.30 5.13
CA ARG A 116 15.03 11.98 3.73
C ARG A 116 14.19 10.72 3.67
N TYR A 117 13.07 10.77 2.95
CA TYR A 117 12.21 9.60 2.74
C TYR A 117 11.49 9.64 1.40
N LEU A 118 11.00 8.48 0.95
CA LEU A 118 10.12 8.36 -0.21
C LEU A 118 8.70 7.96 0.21
N SER A 119 7.72 8.45 -0.55
CA SER A 119 6.30 8.14 -0.36
C SER A 119 5.70 7.54 -1.62
N TRP A 120 4.70 6.67 -1.48
CA TRP A 120 4.03 6.06 -2.65
C TRP A 120 3.26 7.10 -3.48
N PHE A 121 2.59 8.04 -2.82
CA PHE A 121 1.89 9.14 -3.47
C PHE A 121 2.60 10.46 -3.18
N PRO A 122 2.35 11.53 -3.96
CA PRO A 122 2.85 12.85 -3.66
C PRO A 122 2.59 13.24 -2.19
N ASP A 123 3.67 13.46 -1.47
CA ASP A 123 3.69 13.91 -0.09
C ASP A 123 4.58 15.16 -0.05
N PRO A 124 4.10 16.32 0.45
CA PRO A 124 4.86 17.57 0.45
C PRO A 124 6.25 17.48 1.08
N GLY A 125 6.46 16.54 2.01
CA GLY A 125 7.76 16.36 2.67
C GLY A 125 8.63 15.27 2.06
N ALA A 126 8.14 14.50 1.09
CA ALA A 126 8.91 13.40 0.51
C ALA A 126 9.98 13.92 -0.45
N TRP A 127 11.15 13.28 -0.42
CA TRP A 127 12.24 13.60 -1.32
C TRP A 127 11.95 13.17 -2.76
N ALA A 128 11.27 12.04 -2.93
CA ALA A 128 10.75 11.58 -4.21
C ALA A 128 9.53 10.67 -4.02
N VAL A 129 8.80 10.47 -5.11
CA VAL A 129 7.62 9.60 -5.16
C VAL A 129 8.03 8.22 -5.70
N ASP A 130 7.51 7.17 -5.08
CA ASP A 130 7.77 5.76 -5.39
C ASP A 130 9.25 5.35 -5.29
N ALA A 131 9.56 4.55 -4.27
CA ALA A 131 10.88 3.98 -4.01
C ALA A 131 11.51 3.29 -5.22
N PHE A 132 10.72 2.68 -6.10
CA PHE A 132 11.25 1.91 -7.23
C PHE A 132 11.72 2.78 -8.40
N THR A 133 11.50 4.09 -8.37
CA THR A 133 11.86 5.03 -9.45
C THR A 133 13.27 5.58 -9.33
N ILE A 134 13.93 5.40 -8.19
CA ILE A 134 15.29 5.89 -7.91
C ILE A 134 16.29 4.73 -7.83
N THR A 135 17.57 5.02 -7.96
CA THR A 135 18.66 4.06 -7.71
C THR A 135 18.95 3.95 -6.21
N TRP A 136 19.17 2.73 -5.71
CA TRP A 136 19.45 2.45 -4.29
C TRP A 136 20.93 2.14 -4.02
N ASN A 137 21.75 1.95 -5.06
CA ASN A 137 23.14 1.52 -4.95
C ASN A 137 24.11 2.57 -4.37
N SER A 138 23.66 3.81 -4.19
CA SER A 138 24.48 4.92 -3.70
C SER A 138 24.04 5.45 -2.34
N VAL A 139 23.14 4.75 -1.65
CA VAL A 139 22.58 5.18 -0.35
C VAL A 139 22.42 3.98 0.57
N PHE A 140 22.80 4.15 1.85
CA PHE A 140 22.50 3.17 2.88
C PHE A 140 21.08 3.39 3.42
N PHE A 141 20.15 2.52 3.01
CA PHE A 141 18.72 2.76 3.23
C PHE A 141 18.12 1.97 4.41
N TYR A 142 16.98 2.46 4.89
CA TYR A 142 16.03 1.72 5.72
C TYR A 142 14.74 1.46 4.93
N ALA A 143 14.20 0.25 5.03
CA ALA A 143 12.96 -0.13 4.37
C ALA A 143 12.06 -0.95 5.30
N PHE A 144 10.81 -0.50 5.48
CA PHE A 144 9.73 -1.32 6.03
C PHE A 144 8.58 -1.41 5.02
N PRO A 145 8.73 -2.24 3.97
CA PRO A 145 7.80 -2.25 2.86
C PRO A 145 6.45 -2.88 3.23
N PRO A 146 5.36 -2.48 2.56
CA PRO A 146 4.13 -3.27 2.50
C PRO A 146 4.43 -4.72 2.10
N PHE A 147 3.77 -5.69 2.74
CA PHE A 147 4.04 -7.13 2.55
C PHE A 147 4.09 -7.57 1.07
N ILE A 148 3.16 -7.06 0.25
CA ILE A 148 3.07 -7.39 -1.18
C ILE A 148 4.29 -6.92 -2.01
N LEU A 149 5.09 -5.99 -1.48
CA LEU A 149 6.24 -5.41 -2.16
C LEU A 149 7.57 -6.05 -1.75
N ILE A 150 7.60 -6.92 -0.73
CA ILE A 150 8.85 -7.49 -0.20
C ILE A 150 9.68 -8.16 -1.30
N THR A 151 9.07 -8.97 -2.16
CA THR A 151 9.79 -9.66 -3.25
C THR A 151 10.36 -8.69 -4.29
N ARG A 152 9.67 -7.58 -4.56
CA ARG A 152 10.16 -6.51 -5.44
C ARG A 152 11.32 -5.77 -4.81
N VAL A 153 11.25 -5.50 -3.50
CA VAL A 153 12.35 -4.86 -2.74
C VAL A 153 13.60 -5.74 -2.80
N LEU A 154 13.47 -7.03 -2.45
CA LEU A 154 14.60 -7.97 -2.47
C LEU A 154 15.22 -8.09 -3.87
N ARG A 155 14.39 -8.15 -4.92
CA ARG A 155 14.89 -8.16 -6.30
C ARG A 155 15.69 -6.91 -6.63
N LYS A 156 15.17 -5.72 -6.33
CA LYS A 156 15.89 -4.46 -6.63
C LYS A 156 17.18 -4.33 -5.84
N ILE A 157 17.24 -4.82 -4.60
CA ILE A 157 18.48 -4.88 -3.81
C ILE A 157 19.55 -5.70 -4.54
N VAL A 158 19.18 -6.88 -5.04
CA VAL A 158 20.10 -7.75 -5.79
C VAL A 158 20.51 -7.09 -7.11
N ASP A 159 19.54 -6.61 -7.89
CA ASP A 159 19.76 -6.04 -9.22
C ASP A 159 20.68 -4.81 -9.18
N GLU A 160 20.56 -3.99 -8.13
CA GLU A 160 21.34 -2.77 -7.98
C GLU A 160 22.57 -2.94 -7.08
N SER A 161 22.81 -4.13 -6.52
CA SER A 161 23.84 -4.35 -5.50
C SER A 161 23.73 -3.32 -4.36
N ALA A 162 22.50 -3.01 -3.94
CA ALA A 162 22.21 -1.98 -2.95
C ALA A 162 22.47 -2.49 -1.52
N GLU A 163 22.82 -1.56 -0.62
CA GLU A 163 23.08 -1.86 0.78
C GLU A 163 22.06 -1.16 1.68
N GLY A 164 21.47 -1.89 2.62
CA GLY A 164 20.47 -1.33 3.53
C GLY A 164 19.83 -2.38 4.44
N VAL A 165 18.90 -1.92 5.27
CA VAL A 165 18.16 -2.76 6.22
C VAL A 165 16.69 -2.85 5.80
N VAL A 166 16.21 -4.09 5.65
CA VAL A 166 14.80 -4.38 5.37
C VAL A 166 14.17 -5.04 6.59
N VAL A 167 13.09 -4.45 7.10
CA VAL A 167 12.24 -5.05 8.14
C VAL A 167 11.10 -5.79 7.44
N VAL A 168 10.95 -7.08 7.71
CA VAL A 168 9.88 -7.92 7.17
C VAL A 168 9.10 -8.61 8.29
N PRO A 169 7.80 -8.91 8.10
CA PRO A 169 7.06 -9.78 9.01
C PRO A 169 7.73 -11.16 9.10
N TRP A 170 7.66 -11.76 10.29
CA TRP A 170 8.04 -13.16 10.53
C TRP A 170 6.86 -14.09 10.30
#